data_AF-A0A7J9N9M2-F1
#
_entry.id   AF-A0A7J9N9M2-F1
#
_cell.length_a   1.000
_cell.length_b   1.000
_cell.length_c   1.000
_cell.angle_alpha   90.00
_cell.angle_beta   90.00
_cell.angle_gamma   90.00
#
_symmetry.space_group_name_H-M   'P 1'
#
loop_
_entity.id
_entity.type
_entity.pdbx_description
1 polymer ?
#
loop_
_entity_poly.entity_id
_entity_poly.type
_entity_poly.pdbx_seq_one_letter_code
_entity_poly.pdbx_strand_id
1 'polypeptide(L)'
;MDENLELRLIAEREEEEKSDLKRRVWVETKKIWSIAFPTMLTRVTSYGMIVVTQSFLGHIGEVQLATFALIQSIFVRFINGMSSATETLCGQAFGAGQYHMMGIYLQRSWIVDGLTATVSVPLLVFASPIFKLLGQEEEIAEAAGNISLWFIPMLYQMVFQLTMQMFLQAQLKNFIVGWLSAFSFALHLLLSWILVYKLNWGVAGAMGSLNICCWIMVVGEFVFILGWCPSTWKGFSKAALYDLWPTIKLSMASGLMIW
;
A
#
# COMPACT_ATOMS: atom_id res chain seq x y z
N MET A 1 -44.94 45.76 -22.10
CA MET A 1 -43.55 45.91 -22.58
C MET A 1 -42.55 45.46 -21.52
N ASP A 2 -42.89 45.55 -20.22
CA ASP A 2 -42.04 45.12 -19.10
C ASP A 2 -41.92 43.61 -18.89
N GLU A 3 -42.98 42.82 -19.17
CA GLU A 3 -42.99 41.37 -18.91
C GLU A 3 -41.95 40.58 -19.75
N ASN A 4 -41.71 41.04 -20.98
CA ASN A 4 -40.71 40.44 -21.88
C ASN A 4 -39.27 40.83 -21.49
N LEU A 5 -39.10 41.98 -20.82
CA LEU A 5 -37.82 42.41 -20.28
C LEU A 5 -37.48 41.64 -19.00
N GLU A 6 -38.45 41.44 -18.11
CA GLU A 6 -38.26 40.61 -16.90
C GLU A 6 -37.93 39.15 -17.25
N LEU A 7 -38.62 38.54 -18.21
CA LEU A 7 -38.33 37.18 -18.68
C LEU A 7 -36.90 37.05 -19.24
N ARG A 8 -36.41 38.07 -19.95
CA ARG A 8 -35.02 38.09 -20.46
C ARG A 8 -33.99 38.22 -19.34
N LEU A 9 -34.24 39.09 -18.36
CA LEU A 9 -33.35 39.26 -17.21
C LEU A 9 -33.29 37.99 -16.34
N ILE A 10 -34.39 37.26 -16.19
CA ILE A 10 -34.43 35.97 -15.50
C ILE A 10 -33.62 34.92 -16.28
N ALA A 11 -33.79 34.84 -17.60
CA ALA A 11 -33.05 33.91 -18.44
C ALA A 11 -31.53 34.17 -18.42
N GLU A 12 -31.11 35.44 -18.51
CA GLU A 12 -29.70 35.83 -18.41
C GLU A 12 -29.11 35.49 -17.05
N ARG A 13 -29.84 35.75 -15.96
CA ARG A 13 -29.41 35.42 -14.60
C ARG A 13 -29.32 33.91 -14.36
N GLU A 14 -30.25 33.12 -14.91
CA GLU A 14 -30.17 31.65 -14.89
C GLU A 14 -28.99 31.11 -15.70
N GLU A 15 -28.68 31.69 -16.87
CA GLU A 15 -27.52 31.29 -17.67
C GLU A 15 -26.20 31.63 -16.97
N GLU A 16 -26.12 32.80 -16.34
CA GLU A 16 -24.95 33.22 -15.55
C GLU A 16 -24.76 32.31 -14.32
N GLU A 17 -25.83 31.96 -13.61
CA GLU A 17 -25.78 31.03 -12.48
C GLU A 17 -25.43 29.59 -12.92
N LYS A 18 -25.98 29.11 -14.05
CA LYS A 18 -25.60 27.81 -14.65
C LYS A 18 -24.14 27.80 -15.09
N SER A 19 -23.64 28.90 -15.65
CA SER A 19 -22.23 29.07 -16.06
C SER A 19 -21.31 29.05 -14.85
N ASP A 20 -21.67 29.77 -13.78
CA ASP A 20 -20.93 29.78 -12.52
C ASP A 20 -20.92 28.40 -11.85
N LEU A 21 -22.06 27.69 -11.84
CA LEU A 21 -22.15 26.32 -11.34
C LEU A 21 -21.28 25.36 -12.15
N LYS A 22 -21.35 25.39 -13.49
CA LYS A 22 -20.50 24.55 -14.36
C LYS A 22 -19.02 24.79 -14.10
N ARG A 23 -18.62 26.07 -13.95
CA ARG A 23 -17.25 26.46 -13.62
C ARG A 23 -16.83 25.91 -12.26
N ARG A 24 -17.67 26.06 -11.22
CA ARG A 24 -17.40 25.51 -9.87
C ARG A 24 -17.26 23.99 -9.91
N VAL A 25 -18.19 23.29 -10.55
CA VAL A 25 -18.15 21.83 -10.72
C VAL A 25 -16.87 21.40 -11.43
N TRP A 26 -16.46 22.08 -12.51
CA TRP A 26 -15.23 21.79 -13.22
C TRP A 26 -13.98 21.95 -12.35
N VAL A 27 -13.91 23.04 -11.57
CA VAL A 27 -12.79 23.31 -10.66
C VAL A 27 -12.70 22.23 -9.58
N GLU A 28 -13.81 21.88 -8.95
CA GLU A 28 -13.85 20.83 -7.92
C GLU A 28 -13.56 19.44 -8.52
N THR A 29 -14.09 19.14 -9.69
CA THR A 29 -13.80 17.89 -10.43
C THR A 29 -12.31 17.76 -10.72
N LYS A 30 -11.65 18.84 -11.14
CA LYS A 30 -10.20 18.85 -11.39
C LYS A 30 -9.39 18.59 -10.12
N LYS A 31 -9.79 19.16 -8.98
CA LYS A 31 -9.15 18.90 -7.68
C LYS A 31 -9.32 17.44 -7.26
N ILE A 32 -10.53 16.90 -7.37
CA ILE A 32 -10.82 15.49 -7.08
C ILE A 32 -9.95 14.58 -7.95
N TRP A 33 -9.91 14.82 -9.26
CA TRP A 33 -9.10 14.03 -10.18
C TRP A 33 -7.60 14.07 -9.89
N SER A 34 -7.08 15.20 -9.39
CA SER A 34 -5.66 15.32 -9.03
C SER A 34 -5.24 14.40 -7.86
N ILE A 35 -6.20 13.98 -7.04
CA ILE A 35 -6.01 13.06 -5.92
C ILE A 35 -6.44 11.64 -6.32
N ALA A 36 -7.61 11.51 -6.94
CA ALA A 36 -8.21 10.23 -7.27
C ALA A 36 -7.39 9.44 -8.29
N PHE A 37 -6.87 10.08 -9.35
CA PHE A 37 -6.14 9.36 -10.40
C PHE A 37 -4.84 8.71 -9.88
N PRO A 38 -3.94 9.41 -9.17
CA PRO A 38 -2.75 8.76 -8.61
C PRO A 38 -3.09 7.63 -7.64
N THR A 39 -4.14 7.78 -6.83
CA THR A 39 -4.59 6.74 -5.91
C THR A 39 -5.13 5.53 -6.67
N MET A 40 -5.96 5.72 -7.69
CA MET A 40 -6.44 4.65 -8.58
C MET A 40 -5.26 3.92 -9.24
N LEU A 41 -4.30 4.67 -9.79
CA LEU A 41 -3.10 4.12 -10.41
C LEU A 41 -2.31 3.26 -9.43
N THR A 42 -2.13 3.74 -8.19
CA THR A 42 -1.46 2.99 -7.11
C THR A 42 -2.19 1.67 -6.82
N ARG A 43 -3.53 1.70 -6.72
CA ARG A 43 -4.32 0.47 -6.45
C ARG A 43 -4.24 -0.53 -7.60
N VAL A 44 -4.43 -0.07 -8.83
CA VAL A 44 -4.38 -0.92 -10.04
C VAL A 44 -3.01 -1.57 -10.17
N THR A 45 -1.93 -0.80 -10.03
CA THR A 45 -0.56 -1.32 -10.14
C THR A 45 -0.22 -2.27 -9.00
N SER A 46 -0.61 -1.96 -7.76
CA SER A 46 -0.38 -2.84 -6.60
C SER A 46 -1.07 -4.20 -6.74
N TYR A 47 -2.34 -4.22 -7.16
CA TYR A 47 -3.01 -5.50 -7.45
C TYR A 47 -2.43 -6.17 -8.69
N GLY A 48 -2.05 -5.39 -9.70
CA GLY A 48 -1.35 -5.86 -10.89
C GLY A 48 -0.08 -6.63 -10.57
N MET A 49 0.74 -6.17 -9.62
CA MET A 49 1.95 -6.87 -9.17
C MET A 49 1.65 -8.30 -8.71
N ILE A 50 0.59 -8.47 -7.93
CA ILE A 50 0.17 -9.79 -7.43
C ILE A 50 -0.33 -10.67 -8.59
N VAL A 51 -1.15 -10.12 -9.49
CA VAL A 51 -1.66 -10.83 -10.67
C VAL A 51 -0.52 -11.27 -11.58
N VAL A 52 0.48 -10.41 -11.81
CA VAL A 52 1.66 -10.73 -12.61
C VAL A 52 2.42 -11.88 -11.95
N THR A 53 2.77 -11.76 -10.66
CA THR A 53 3.49 -12.83 -9.94
C THR A 53 2.73 -14.16 -9.99
N GLN A 54 1.41 -14.14 -9.76
CA GLN A 54 0.56 -15.33 -9.87
C GLN A 54 0.56 -15.92 -11.29
N SER A 55 0.50 -15.08 -12.32
CA SER A 55 0.52 -15.55 -13.71
C SER A 55 1.84 -16.28 -14.03
N PHE A 56 2.97 -15.74 -13.58
CA PHE A 56 4.27 -16.39 -13.74
C PHE A 56 4.40 -17.68 -12.92
N LEU A 57 3.93 -17.68 -11.67
CA LEU A 57 3.91 -18.90 -10.85
C LEU A 57 3.00 -19.98 -11.42
N GLY A 58 1.84 -19.62 -11.96
CA GLY A 58 0.94 -20.54 -12.67
C GLY A 58 1.56 -21.15 -13.92
N HIS A 59 2.40 -20.39 -14.63
CA HIS A 59 3.17 -20.92 -15.75
C HIS A 59 4.28 -21.88 -15.30
N ILE A 60 4.87 -21.66 -14.12
CA ILE A 60 5.87 -22.57 -13.54
C ILE A 60 5.22 -23.89 -13.09
N GLY A 61 4.05 -23.81 -12.48
CA GLY A 61 3.25 -24.98 -12.12
C GLY A 61 2.08 -24.67 -11.19
N GLU A 62 1.09 -25.56 -11.21
CA GLU A 62 -0.15 -25.41 -10.45
C GLU A 62 0.09 -25.44 -8.93
N VAL A 63 1.03 -26.29 -8.48
CA VAL A 63 1.42 -26.39 -7.06
C VAL A 63 1.99 -25.06 -6.54
N GLN A 64 2.85 -24.40 -7.32
CA GLN A 64 3.46 -23.13 -6.90
C GLN A 64 2.43 -22.01 -6.83
N LEU A 65 1.51 -21.95 -7.80
CA LEU A 65 0.40 -21.00 -7.80
C LEU A 65 -0.53 -21.21 -6.60
N ALA A 66 -0.95 -22.44 -6.35
CA ALA A 66 -1.83 -22.79 -5.23
C ALA A 66 -1.17 -22.46 -3.89
N THR A 67 0.11 -22.83 -3.74
CA THR A 67 0.90 -22.55 -2.53
C THR A 67 1.01 -21.05 -2.27
N PHE A 68 1.35 -20.26 -3.29
CA PHE A 68 1.41 -18.80 -3.17
C PHE A 68 0.05 -18.22 -2.75
N ALA A 69 -1.05 -18.66 -3.35
CA ALA A 69 -2.39 -18.19 -3.02
C ALA A 69 -2.80 -18.53 -1.58
N LEU A 70 -2.45 -19.73 -1.08
CA LEU A 70 -2.69 -20.13 0.31
C LEU A 70 -1.87 -19.29 1.30
N ILE A 71 -0.58 -19.06 1.05
CA ILE A 71 0.26 -18.22 1.91
C ILE A 71 -0.27 -16.77 1.93
N GLN A 72 -0.61 -16.23 0.75
CA GLN A 72 -1.13 -14.88 0.61
C GLN A 72 -2.47 -14.70 1.33
N SER A 73 -3.35 -15.71 1.32
CA SER A 73 -4.66 -15.63 1.97
C SER A 73 -4.61 -15.86 3.48
N ILE A 74 -3.84 -16.85 3.94
CA ILE A 74 -3.78 -17.25 5.36
C ILE A 74 -2.87 -16.31 6.15
N PHE A 75 -1.63 -16.11 5.70
CA PHE A 75 -0.63 -15.40 6.50
C PHE A 75 -0.64 -13.89 6.25
N VAL A 76 -0.69 -13.46 4.99
CA VAL A 76 -0.52 -12.04 4.69
C VAL A 76 -1.76 -11.21 5.01
N ARG A 77 -2.98 -11.75 4.82
CA ARG A 77 -4.21 -11.03 5.20
C ARG A 77 -4.38 -10.95 6.72
N PHE A 78 -3.92 -11.95 7.46
CA PHE A 78 -3.88 -11.90 8.93
C PHE A 78 -2.99 -10.77 9.44
N ILE A 79 -1.80 -10.61 8.83
CA ILE A 79 -0.84 -9.62 9.30
C ILE A 79 -1.22 -8.19 8.86
N ASN A 80 -1.83 -8.02 7.68
CA ASN A 80 -2.26 -6.71 7.17
C ASN A 80 -3.31 -6.00 8.03
N GLY A 81 -4.10 -6.73 8.82
CA GLY A 81 -5.13 -6.12 9.68
C GLY A 81 -4.54 -5.09 10.67
N MET A 82 -3.35 -5.36 11.20
CA MET A 82 -2.78 -4.59 12.32
C MET A 82 -2.22 -3.21 11.92
N SER A 83 -1.89 -3.02 10.64
CA SER A 83 -1.29 -1.76 10.16
C SER A 83 -2.32 -0.70 9.74
N SER A 84 -3.60 -1.06 9.66
CA SER A 84 -4.72 -0.13 9.36
C SER A 84 -4.96 0.93 10.46
N ALA A 85 -4.53 0.67 11.69
CA ALA A 85 -4.56 1.64 12.78
C ALA A 85 -3.69 2.87 12.50
N THR A 86 -2.55 2.67 11.83
CA THR A 86 -1.60 3.74 11.50
C THR A 86 -2.19 4.75 10.52
N GLU A 87 -3.03 4.29 9.58
CA GLU A 87 -3.76 5.12 8.62
C GLU A 87 -4.60 6.19 9.35
N THR A 88 -5.29 5.79 10.41
CA THR A 88 -6.17 6.68 11.19
C THR A 88 -5.37 7.75 11.93
N LEU A 89 -4.26 7.37 12.59
CA LEU A 89 -3.45 8.30 13.39
C LEU A 89 -2.76 9.37 12.53
N CYS A 90 -2.22 9.00 11.37
CA CYS A 90 -1.56 9.95 10.48
C CYS A 90 -2.56 10.95 9.88
N GLY A 91 -3.75 10.47 9.49
CA GLY A 91 -4.84 11.32 8.98
C GLY A 91 -5.35 12.31 10.04
N GLN A 92 -5.55 11.84 11.28
CA GLN A 92 -5.98 12.69 12.39
C GLN A 92 -4.93 13.74 12.76
N ALA A 93 -3.66 13.37 12.84
CA ALA A 93 -2.57 14.29 13.16
C ALA A 93 -2.40 15.39 12.10
N PHE A 94 -2.52 15.05 10.82
CA PHE A 94 -2.47 16.03 9.73
C PHE A 94 -3.68 16.98 9.77
N GLY A 95 -4.89 16.45 9.96
CA GLY A 95 -6.12 17.25 10.08
C GLY A 95 -6.12 18.19 11.29
N ALA A 96 -5.48 17.81 12.39
CA ALA A 96 -5.29 18.64 13.58
C ALA A 96 -4.14 19.66 13.46
N GLY A 97 -3.46 19.74 12.30
CA GLY A 97 -2.33 20.66 12.07
C GLY A 97 -1.04 20.29 12.81
N GLN A 98 -0.96 19.09 13.40
CA GLN A 98 0.20 18.64 14.19
C GLN A 98 1.29 18.01 13.30
N TYR A 99 1.81 18.78 12.35
CA TYR A 99 2.75 18.28 11.34
C TYR A 99 4.01 17.64 11.91
N HIS A 100 4.58 18.20 12.99
CA HIS A 100 5.74 17.61 13.66
C HIS A 100 5.48 16.21 14.21
N MET A 101 4.27 15.96 14.73
CA MET A 101 3.89 14.67 15.30
C MET A 101 3.72 13.59 14.25
N MET A 102 3.45 13.94 12.99
CA MET A 102 3.30 12.95 11.92
C MET A 102 4.54 12.10 11.72
N GLY A 103 5.73 12.71 11.70
CA GLY A 103 6.98 11.96 11.55
C GLY A 103 7.27 11.07 12.77
N ILE A 104 6.85 11.48 13.96
CA ILE A 104 6.96 10.68 15.18
C ILE A 104 5.99 9.49 15.11
N TYR A 105 4.74 9.71 14.71
CA TYR A 105 3.76 8.63 14.53
C TYR A 105 4.18 7.63 13.47
N LEU A 106 4.74 8.09 12.34
CA LEU A 106 5.31 7.22 11.31
C LEU A 106 6.39 6.29 11.90
N GLN A 107 7.32 6.83 12.70
CA GLN A 107 8.36 6.04 13.36
C GLN A 107 7.80 5.07 14.40
N ARG A 108 6.80 5.50 15.20
CA ARG A 108 6.11 4.61 16.16
C ARG A 108 5.46 3.44 15.47
N SER A 109 4.80 3.68 14.35
CA SER A 109 4.19 2.63 13.54
C SER A 109 5.22 1.66 13.00
N TRP A 110 6.37 2.12 12.48
CA TRP A 110 7.44 1.22 12.07
C TRP A 110 7.94 0.31 13.20
N ILE A 111 8.01 0.82 14.43
CA ILE A 111 8.40 0.03 15.59
C ILE A 111 7.34 -1.03 15.93
N VAL A 112 6.07 -0.62 16.02
CA VAL A 112 4.95 -1.52 16.41
C VAL A 112 4.68 -2.56 15.31
N ASP A 113 4.55 -2.12 14.06
CA ASP A 113 4.33 -2.98 12.90
C ASP A 113 5.56 -3.87 12.66
N GLY A 114 6.78 -3.36 12.85
CA GLY A 114 8.02 -4.14 12.74
C GLY A 114 8.14 -5.23 13.80
N LEU A 115 7.77 -4.95 15.05
CA LEU A 115 7.71 -5.96 16.11
C LEU A 115 6.66 -7.03 15.78
N THR A 116 5.49 -6.61 15.32
CA THR A 116 4.40 -7.49 14.91
C THR A 116 4.78 -8.40 13.74
N ALA A 117 5.44 -7.83 12.74
CA ALA A 117 6.04 -8.57 11.63
C ALA A 117 7.05 -9.60 12.15
N THR A 118 7.96 -9.20 13.05
CA THR A 118 8.98 -10.07 13.63
C THR A 118 8.36 -11.25 14.38
N VAL A 119 7.33 -11.01 15.20
CA VAL A 119 6.60 -12.06 15.94
C VAL A 119 5.88 -13.02 15.00
N SER A 120 5.52 -12.56 13.78
CA SER A 120 4.83 -13.35 12.77
C SER A 120 5.78 -14.18 11.88
N VAL A 121 7.08 -13.88 11.85
CA VAL A 121 8.09 -14.60 11.04
C VAL A 121 8.09 -16.12 11.27
N PRO A 122 7.97 -16.65 12.50
CA PRO A 122 7.89 -18.09 12.73
C PRO A 122 6.77 -18.79 11.95
N LEU A 123 5.64 -18.14 11.69
CA LEU A 123 4.55 -18.71 10.88
C LEU A 123 4.99 -18.98 9.44
N LEU A 124 5.87 -18.13 8.89
CA LEU A 124 6.45 -18.30 7.57
C LEU A 124 7.58 -19.33 7.60
N VAL A 125 8.48 -19.26 8.57
CA VAL A 125 9.61 -20.21 8.70
C VAL A 125 9.12 -21.66 8.86
N PHE A 126 8.04 -21.86 9.62
CA PHE A 126 7.43 -23.17 9.86
C PHE A 126 6.21 -23.44 8.96
N ALA A 127 6.09 -22.76 7.80
CA ALA A 127 4.93 -22.91 6.93
C ALA A 127 4.70 -24.36 6.47
N SER A 128 5.76 -25.11 6.13
CA SER A 128 5.63 -26.51 5.71
C SER A 128 5.00 -27.41 6.78
N PRO A 129 5.55 -27.54 8.00
CA PRO A 129 4.91 -28.35 9.03
C PRO A 129 3.52 -27.83 9.42
N ILE A 130 3.28 -26.52 9.40
CA ILE A 130 1.94 -25.96 9.64
C ILE A 130 0.96 -26.45 8.56
N PHE A 131 1.33 -26.43 7.28
CA PHE A 131 0.47 -26.86 6.18
C PHE A 131 0.18 -28.36 6.26
N LYS A 132 1.17 -29.18 6.64
CA LYS A 132 0.95 -30.62 6.91
C LYS A 132 -0.04 -30.84 8.05
N LEU A 133 0.08 -30.06 9.14
CA LEU A 133 -0.86 -30.13 10.27
C LEU A 133 -2.28 -29.69 9.89
N LEU A 134 -2.41 -28.75 8.96
CA LEU A 134 -3.70 -28.30 8.41
C LEU A 134 -4.28 -29.28 7.37
N GLY A 135 -3.62 -30.41 7.10
CA GLY A 135 -4.08 -31.44 6.17
C GLY A 135 -3.96 -31.05 4.70
N GLN A 136 -3.06 -30.12 4.35
CA GLN A 136 -2.75 -29.82 2.95
C GLN A 136 -2.00 -30.99 2.30
N GLU A 137 -2.12 -31.11 0.97
CA GLU A 137 -1.39 -32.09 0.18
C GLU A 137 0.12 -31.94 0.37
N GLU A 138 0.85 -33.06 0.39
CA GLU A 138 2.28 -33.09 0.71
C GLU A 138 3.10 -32.18 -0.22
N GLU A 139 2.79 -32.18 -1.53
CA GLU A 139 3.49 -31.34 -2.52
C GLU A 139 3.30 -29.83 -2.25
N ILE A 140 2.09 -29.41 -1.82
CA ILE A 140 1.79 -28.02 -1.46
C ILE A 140 2.50 -27.67 -0.15
N ALA A 141 2.47 -28.56 0.84
CA ALA A 141 3.12 -28.33 2.12
C ALA A 141 4.65 -28.25 1.99
N GLU A 142 5.26 -29.05 1.12
CA GLU A 142 6.69 -28.95 0.80
C GLU A 142 7.02 -27.64 0.07
N ALA A 143 6.25 -27.30 -0.96
CA ALA A 143 6.42 -26.05 -1.70
C ALA A 143 6.26 -24.82 -0.77
N ALA A 144 5.37 -24.88 0.21
CA ALA A 144 5.15 -23.83 1.19
C ALA A 144 6.41 -23.54 2.00
N GLY A 145 7.23 -24.55 2.31
CA GLY A 145 8.49 -24.37 3.05
C GLY A 145 9.48 -23.45 2.33
N ASN A 146 9.53 -23.50 0.99
CA ASN A 146 10.42 -22.63 0.21
C ASN A 146 9.74 -21.29 -0.13
N ILE A 147 8.49 -21.31 -0.61
CA ILE A 147 7.80 -20.10 -1.08
C ILE A 147 7.57 -19.11 0.08
N SER A 148 7.22 -19.59 1.28
CA SER A 148 6.96 -18.75 2.45
C SER A 148 8.15 -17.91 2.89
N LEU A 149 9.39 -18.37 2.69
CA LEU A 149 10.58 -17.61 3.05
C LEU A 149 10.72 -16.34 2.23
N TRP A 150 10.24 -16.33 0.98
CA TRP A 150 10.20 -15.14 0.13
C TRP A 150 9.18 -14.10 0.59
N PHE A 151 8.24 -14.47 1.46
CA PHE A 151 7.31 -13.54 2.08
C PHE A 151 7.91 -12.82 3.29
N ILE A 152 9.03 -13.29 3.86
CA ILE A 152 9.70 -12.59 4.98
C ILE A 152 10.13 -11.17 4.56
N PRO A 153 10.89 -10.96 3.46
CA PRO A 153 11.22 -9.60 3.03
C PRO A 153 9.97 -8.79 2.62
N MET A 154 8.93 -9.41 2.06
CA MET A 154 7.66 -8.72 1.77
C MET A 154 6.95 -8.26 3.04
N LEU A 155 6.99 -9.07 4.10
CA LEU A 155 6.38 -8.75 5.38
C LEU A 155 6.96 -7.47 5.98
N TYR A 156 8.28 -7.32 5.98
CA TYR A 156 8.93 -6.08 6.42
C TYR A 156 8.73 -4.93 5.43
N GLN A 157 8.67 -5.21 4.13
CA GLN A 157 8.36 -4.20 3.13
C GLN A 157 6.98 -3.57 3.38
N MET A 158 5.97 -4.35 3.76
CA MET A 158 4.63 -3.85 4.06
C MET A 158 4.59 -2.86 5.23
N VAL A 159 5.42 -3.08 6.27
CA VAL A 159 5.57 -2.16 7.42
C VAL A 159 5.88 -0.74 6.95
N PHE A 160 6.85 -0.61 6.05
CA PHE A 160 7.25 0.69 5.53
C PHE A 160 6.27 1.19 4.47
N GLN A 161 5.89 0.33 3.54
CA GLN A 161 5.08 0.68 2.38
C GLN A 161 3.73 1.28 2.77
N LEU A 162 2.97 0.61 3.67
CA LEU A 162 1.65 1.10 4.05
C LEU A 162 1.75 2.44 4.78
N THR A 163 2.67 2.54 5.73
CA THR A 163 2.76 3.70 6.63
C THR A 163 3.32 4.93 5.91
N MET A 164 4.30 4.76 5.01
CA MET A 164 4.84 5.86 4.20
C MET A 164 3.87 6.32 3.11
N GLN A 165 3.15 5.41 2.45
CA GLN A 165 2.07 5.79 1.56
C GLN A 165 1.07 6.66 2.29
N MET A 166 0.55 6.21 3.43
CA MET A 166 -0.42 7.00 4.19
C MET A 166 0.14 8.35 4.63
N PHE A 167 1.39 8.41 5.07
CA PHE A 167 2.06 9.66 5.41
C PHE A 167 2.08 10.65 4.23
N LEU A 168 2.34 10.18 3.01
CA LEU A 168 2.35 11.00 1.80
C LEU A 168 0.94 11.36 1.33
N GLN A 169 -0.01 10.42 1.37
CA GLN A 169 -1.40 10.62 0.96
C GLN A 169 -2.12 11.62 1.88
N ALA A 170 -1.88 11.56 3.19
CA ALA A 170 -2.41 12.52 4.17
C ALA A 170 -1.96 13.96 3.85
N GLN A 171 -0.78 14.14 3.26
CA GLN A 171 -0.25 15.44 2.83
C GLN A 171 -0.65 15.82 1.39
N LEU A 172 -1.60 15.08 0.78
CA LEU A 172 -2.02 15.22 -0.60
C LEU A 172 -0.91 15.00 -1.65
N LYS A 173 0.18 14.31 -1.29
CA LYS A 173 1.31 14.01 -2.19
C LYS A 173 1.12 12.70 -2.97
N ASN A 174 -0.13 12.38 -3.31
CA ASN A 174 -0.54 11.12 -3.97
C ASN A 174 0.15 10.90 -5.33
N PHE A 175 0.46 11.98 -6.05
CA PHE A 175 1.10 11.90 -7.37
C PHE A 175 2.41 11.10 -7.35
N ILE A 176 3.25 11.30 -6.33
CA ILE A 176 4.53 10.60 -6.22
C ILE A 176 4.33 9.11 -5.99
N VAL A 177 3.40 8.75 -5.11
CA VAL A 177 3.03 7.35 -4.87
C VAL A 177 2.49 6.69 -6.14
N GLY A 178 1.64 7.40 -6.89
CA GLY A 178 1.09 6.93 -8.16
C GLY A 178 2.14 6.65 -9.24
N TRP A 179 3.13 7.53 -9.41
CA TRP A 179 4.17 7.30 -10.41
C TRP A 179 5.23 6.31 -9.98
N LEU A 180 5.61 6.28 -8.69
CA LEU A 180 6.51 5.27 -8.17
C LEU A 180 5.91 3.86 -8.27
N SER A 181 4.61 3.70 -7.99
CA SER A 181 3.90 2.43 -8.15
C SER A 181 3.80 2.00 -9.62
N ALA A 182 3.50 2.92 -10.53
CA ALA A 182 3.49 2.63 -11.97
C ALA A 182 4.88 2.22 -12.49
N PHE A 183 5.93 2.91 -12.06
CA PHE A 183 7.31 2.56 -12.39
C PHE A 183 7.69 1.17 -11.84
N SER A 184 7.40 0.92 -10.56
CA SER A 184 7.65 -0.36 -9.92
C SER A 184 6.92 -1.51 -10.63
N PHE A 185 5.67 -1.30 -11.04
CA PHE A 185 4.90 -2.29 -11.80
C PHE A 185 5.49 -2.58 -13.19
N ALA A 186 5.86 -1.55 -13.94
CA ALA A 186 6.50 -1.73 -15.24
C ALA A 186 7.84 -2.48 -15.10
N LEU A 187 8.63 -2.13 -14.08
CA LEU A 187 9.88 -2.82 -13.77
C LEU A 187 9.65 -4.27 -13.36
N HIS A 188 8.60 -4.55 -12.60
CA HIS A 188 8.25 -5.92 -12.18
C HIS A 188 7.84 -6.80 -13.36
N LEU A 189 7.08 -6.27 -14.31
CA LEU A 189 6.78 -6.98 -15.56
C LEU A 189 8.07 -7.37 -16.30
N LEU A 190 8.97 -6.40 -16.46
CA LEU A 190 10.25 -6.60 -17.15
C LEU A 190 11.13 -7.61 -16.41
N LEU A 191 11.32 -7.44 -15.09
CA LEU A 191 12.16 -8.33 -14.29
C LEU A 191 11.57 -9.73 -14.20
N SER A 192 10.24 -9.88 -14.03
CA SER A 192 9.61 -11.20 -14.02
C SER A 192 9.82 -11.92 -15.35
N TRP A 193 9.68 -11.21 -16.48
CA TRP A 193 9.99 -11.78 -17.79
C TRP A 193 11.46 -12.21 -17.92
N ILE A 194 12.41 -11.36 -17.50
CA ILE A 194 13.84 -11.71 -17.57
C ILE A 194 14.16 -12.89 -16.65
N LEU A 195 13.84 -12.78 -15.36
CA LEU A 195 14.26 -13.75 -14.36
C LEU A 195 13.56 -15.10 -14.54
N VAL A 196 12.27 -15.11 -14.89
CA VAL A 196 11.52 -16.36 -15.07
C VAL A 196 11.73 -16.95 -16.46
N TYR A 197 11.54 -16.20 -17.55
CA TYR A 197 11.62 -16.78 -18.90
C TYR A 197 13.02 -16.80 -19.50
N LYS A 198 13.82 -15.76 -19.30
CA LYS A 198 15.15 -15.69 -19.94
C LYS A 198 16.21 -16.42 -19.13
N LEU A 199 16.17 -16.29 -17.81
CA LEU A 199 17.14 -16.91 -16.92
C LEU A 199 16.68 -18.25 -16.34
N ASN A 200 15.39 -18.61 -16.49
CA ASN A 200 14.79 -19.84 -15.97
C ASN A 200 14.97 -20.03 -14.45
N TRP A 201 14.88 -18.94 -13.68
CA TRP A 201 15.01 -18.99 -12.21
C TRP A 201 13.73 -19.46 -11.49
N GLY A 202 12.66 -19.77 -12.23
CA GLY A 202 11.41 -20.30 -11.69
C GLY A 202 10.84 -19.43 -10.56
N VAL A 203 10.48 -20.08 -9.44
CA VAL A 203 9.89 -19.43 -8.25
C VAL A 203 10.78 -18.31 -7.71
N ALA A 204 12.10 -18.53 -7.65
CA ALA A 204 13.03 -17.52 -7.16
C ALA A 204 13.05 -16.29 -8.08
N GLY A 205 12.89 -16.48 -9.40
CA GLY A 205 12.75 -15.39 -10.35
C GLY A 205 11.48 -14.57 -10.13
N ALA A 206 10.33 -15.23 -9.96
CA ALA A 206 9.04 -14.58 -9.74
C ALA A 206 8.96 -13.85 -8.39
N MET A 207 9.39 -14.52 -7.31
CA MET A 207 9.38 -13.95 -5.97
C MET A 207 10.46 -12.89 -5.78
N GLY A 208 11.62 -13.07 -6.43
CA GLY A 208 12.72 -12.11 -6.43
C GLY A 208 12.36 -10.83 -7.16
N SER A 209 11.76 -10.90 -8.36
CA SER A 209 11.31 -9.73 -9.09
C SER A 209 10.26 -8.94 -8.30
N LEU A 210 9.33 -9.61 -7.63
CA LEU A 210 8.32 -8.99 -6.76
C LEU A 210 9.00 -8.24 -5.62
N ASN A 211 9.85 -8.92 -4.85
CA ASN A 211 10.56 -8.32 -3.71
C ASN A 211 11.40 -7.10 -4.12
N ILE A 212 12.19 -7.21 -5.20
CA ILE A 212 13.02 -6.10 -5.69
C ILE A 212 12.16 -4.87 -5.99
N CYS A 213 11.06 -5.05 -6.73
CA CYS A 213 10.22 -3.93 -7.16
C CYS A 213 9.45 -3.30 -5.98
N CYS A 214 8.97 -4.13 -5.04
CA CYS A 214 8.32 -3.67 -3.82
C CYS A 214 9.28 -2.89 -2.91
N TRP A 215 10.55 -3.31 -2.78
CA TRP A 215 11.54 -2.56 -2.00
C TRP A 215 12.03 -1.29 -2.69
N ILE A 216 12.12 -1.26 -4.02
CA ILE A 216 12.39 -0.02 -4.78
C ILE A 216 11.32 1.04 -4.49
N MET A 217 10.05 0.62 -4.35
CA MET A 217 8.95 1.51 -4.00
C MET A 217 9.13 2.11 -2.60
N VAL A 218 9.44 1.28 -1.60
CA VAL A 218 9.76 1.73 -0.23
C VAL A 218 10.91 2.72 -0.23
N VAL A 219 12.02 2.40 -0.92
CA VAL A 219 13.19 3.29 -0.98
C VAL A 219 12.84 4.62 -1.66
N GLY A 220 12.09 4.57 -2.77
CA GLY A 220 11.67 5.78 -3.50
C GLY A 220 10.79 6.71 -2.66
N GLU A 221 9.82 6.15 -1.94
CA GLU A 221 8.96 6.90 -1.01
C GLU A 221 9.78 7.49 0.15
N PHE A 222 10.68 6.70 0.74
CA PHE A 222 11.51 7.16 1.84
C PHE A 222 12.45 8.30 1.42
N VAL A 223 13.13 8.16 0.27
CA VAL A 223 13.97 9.24 -0.30
C VAL A 223 13.14 10.51 -0.53
N PHE A 224 11.92 10.36 -1.03
CA PHE A 224 11.03 11.51 -1.22
C PHE A 224 10.63 12.17 0.11
N ILE A 225 10.33 11.38 1.14
CA ILE A 225 10.05 11.88 2.50
C ILE A 225 11.24 12.68 3.04
N LEU A 226 12.47 12.18 2.88
CA LEU A 226 13.69 12.85 3.35
C LEU A 226 13.93 14.20 2.66
N GLY A 227 13.67 14.29 1.35
CA GLY A 227 13.96 15.51 0.57
C GLY A 227 12.83 16.54 0.51
N TRP A 228 11.56 16.11 0.50
CA TRP A 228 10.41 16.97 0.14
C TRP A 228 9.31 17.03 1.21
N CYS A 229 9.56 16.48 2.40
CA CYS A 229 8.66 16.59 3.55
C CYS A 229 9.32 17.24 4.80
N PRO A 230 10.04 18.38 4.68
CA PRO A 230 10.81 18.94 5.79
C PRO A 230 9.95 19.46 6.97
N SER A 231 8.66 19.72 6.75
CA SER A 231 7.74 20.20 7.79
C SER A 231 7.18 19.06 8.65
N THR A 232 7.03 17.86 8.06
CA THR A 232 6.41 16.69 8.69
C THR A 232 7.43 15.62 9.07
N TRP A 233 8.58 15.59 8.42
CA TRP A 233 9.72 14.74 8.75
C TRP A 233 10.94 15.58 9.17
N LYS A 234 11.37 15.42 10.42
CA LYS A 234 12.55 16.09 11.00
C LYS A 234 13.70 15.13 11.28
N GLY A 235 13.65 13.92 10.72
CA GLY A 235 14.59 12.84 11.03
C GLY A 235 14.13 11.93 12.16
N PHE A 236 14.99 10.96 12.48
CA PHE A 236 14.74 10.01 13.55
C PHE A 236 14.73 10.69 14.92
N SER A 237 13.78 10.32 15.76
CA SER A 237 13.58 10.92 17.08
C SER A 237 13.41 9.86 18.15
N LYS A 238 14.06 10.06 19.30
CA LYS A 238 13.84 9.23 20.49
C LYS A 238 12.40 9.31 21.00
N ALA A 239 11.66 10.37 20.65
CA ALA A 239 10.23 10.51 20.97
C ALA A 239 9.37 9.38 20.41
N ALA A 240 9.85 8.69 19.36
CA ALA A 240 9.19 7.53 18.79
C ALA A 240 9.23 6.29 19.70
N LEU A 241 10.10 6.24 20.72
CA LEU A 241 10.20 5.13 21.66
C LEU A 241 9.28 5.27 22.88
N TYR A 242 8.69 6.45 23.06
CA TYR A 242 7.80 6.75 24.19
C TYR A 242 6.34 6.67 23.73
N ASP A 243 5.45 6.34 24.67
CA ASP A 243 3.99 6.37 24.47
C ASP A 243 3.53 5.51 23.27
N LEU A 244 4.04 4.28 23.20
CA LEU A 244 3.67 3.28 22.18
C LEU A 244 2.32 2.61 22.46
N TRP A 245 1.86 2.63 23.72
CA TRP A 245 0.67 1.91 24.15
C TRP A 245 -0.63 2.32 23.43
N PRO A 246 -0.91 3.62 23.18
CA PRO A 246 -2.05 4.01 22.37
C PRO A 246 -1.99 3.45 20.94
N THR A 247 -0.81 3.49 20.32
CA THR A 247 -0.59 2.94 18.97
C THR A 247 -0.81 1.42 18.96
N ILE A 248 -0.27 0.69 19.95
CA ILE A 248 -0.47 -0.76 20.09
C ILE A 248 -1.96 -1.10 20.25
N LYS A 249 -2.68 -0.40 21.13
CA LYS A 249 -4.12 -0.61 21.34
C LYS A 249 -4.93 -0.41 20.07
N LEU A 250 -4.61 0.64 19.32
CA LEU A 250 -5.29 0.91 18.06
C LEU A 250 -4.96 -0.16 17.02
N SER A 251 -3.69 -0.53 16.86
CA SER A 251 -3.23 -1.61 15.96
C SER A 251 -3.93 -2.94 16.26
N MET A 252 -4.09 -3.30 17.54
CA MET A 252 -4.83 -4.49 17.93
C MET A 252 -6.32 -4.40 17.57
N ALA A 253 -6.96 -3.24 17.83
CA ALA A 253 -8.37 -3.04 17.53
C ALA A 253 -8.65 -3.09 16.02
N SER A 254 -7.82 -2.45 15.21
CA SER A 254 -7.97 -2.47 13.75
C SER A 254 -7.62 -3.84 13.15
N GLY A 255 -6.65 -4.55 13.74
CA GLY A 255 -6.35 -5.95 13.40
C GLY A 255 -7.56 -6.88 13.55
N LEU A 256 -8.33 -6.72 14.64
CA LEU A 256 -9.54 -7.49 14.89
C LEU A 256 -10.72 -7.11 14.00
N MET A 257 -10.80 -5.87 13.50
CA MET A 257 -11.91 -5.40 12.66
C MET A 257 -11.84 -5.87 11.20
N ILE A 258 -10.65 -6.21 10.70
CA ILE A 258 -10.42 -6.62 9.30
C ILE A 258 -10.60 -8.14 9.10
N TRP A 259 -10.91 -8.87 10.19
CA TRP A 259 -11.24 -10.29 10.20
C TRP A 259 -12.72 -10.57 10.41
#